data_AF-A0A535FF98-F1
#
_entry.id   AF-A0A535FF98-F1
#
_cell.length_a   1.000
_cell.length_b   1.000
_cell.length_c   1.000
_cell.angle_alpha   90.00
_cell.angle_beta   90.00
_cell.angle_gamma   90.00
#
_symmetry.space_group_name_H-M   'P 1'
#
loop_
_entity.id
_entity.type
_entity.pdbx_description
1 polymer ?
#
loop_
_entity_poly.entity_id
_entity_poly.type
_entity_poly.pdbx_seq_one_letter_code
_entity_poly.pdbx_strand_id
1 'polypeptide(L)'
;MKSYETESRQTPDRETTRVEETAVATSSQVEEQAVAEAEVIDAPPYAEYNKQALDVPEKRTTQSIAHLRFTRPTREQLLHWLPFFAVVLLGAILRFWGLGEKPLHHDESLHAYFSLQLMHNMENWLGCFNPNSSCYHYDPLLHGPFQFHAIALVYKISQLLGVYDHGVNTTTVRIAAATLGTVIVALPFFLQDYLGRSGAWLACFLLAISPSMVYFSRFAREDIYMACFTLLLVVAIARYAHTRRMRWLVTAAAAFSLSYATKEATFLTIAVFGSFFGALVAWEIGATIPFGKRREGEARLAHKVLPRTGTNTGEIRGPQGTHKGCPYNGTDRPVMRVRTIAGTSLVDALRTLISLVLRTWAPVTLLLYFVIIAPIAKLFFGWMKDLSIYITDPRNTNAANVFVESLK
;
A
#
# COMPACT_ATOMS: atom_id res chain seq x y z
N MET A 1 13.30 2.71 -66.22
CA MET A 1 11.92 3.20 -66.36
C MET A 1 11.68 4.20 -65.23
N LYS A 2 11.72 5.48 -65.61
CA LYS A 2 11.46 6.74 -64.87
C LYS A 2 12.22 7.04 -63.57
N SER A 3 13.30 7.81 -63.75
CA SER A 3 13.77 8.86 -62.85
C SER A 3 12.80 10.05 -62.84
N TYR A 4 12.87 10.89 -61.79
CA TYR A 4 12.66 12.33 -61.94
C TYR A 4 13.65 13.10 -61.08
N GLU A 5 14.41 13.95 -61.77
CA GLU A 5 15.35 14.96 -61.30
C GLU A 5 14.62 16.28 -60.95
N THR A 6 15.23 16.99 -60.01
CA THR A 6 15.33 18.44 -59.74
C THR A 6 14.52 19.47 -60.53
N GLU A 7 14.04 20.49 -59.81
CA GLU A 7 14.11 21.87 -60.31
C GLU A 7 14.35 22.90 -59.19
N SER A 8 15.31 23.78 -59.43
CA SER A 8 15.74 24.92 -58.63
C SER A 8 15.43 26.22 -59.39
N ARG A 9 14.99 27.29 -58.71
CA ARG A 9 15.07 28.69 -59.20
C ARG A 9 14.84 29.66 -58.03
N GLN A 10 15.90 30.32 -57.53
CA GLN A 10 16.41 31.66 -57.91
C GLN A 10 15.58 32.84 -57.40
N THR A 11 16.20 33.61 -56.50
CA THR A 11 15.96 35.03 -56.18
C THR A 11 16.25 35.94 -57.38
N PRO A 12 15.74 37.18 -57.39
CA PRO A 12 16.66 38.30 -57.20
C PRO A 12 16.11 39.55 -56.46
N ASP A 13 17.04 40.21 -55.76
CA ASP A 13 17.33 41.65 -55.66
C ASP A 13 16.39 42.71 -55.07
N ARG A 14 17.06 43.81 -54.71
CA ARG A 14 16.88 44.73 -53.58
C ARG A 14 17.08 46.16 -54.12
N GLU A 15 16.15 47.09 -53.90
CA GLU A 15 16.40 48.56 -53.91
C GLU A 15 15.19 49.32 -53.32
N THR A 16 15.22 49.83 -52.08
CA THR A 16 15.53 51.20 -51.56
C THR A 16 14.63 52.38 -51.95
N THR A 17 13.87 52.90 -50.97
CA THR A 17 13.58 54.33 -50.63
C THR A 17 12.80 54.32 -49.28
N ARG A 18 13.34 54.72 -48.11
CA ARG A 18 13.52 56.08 -47.49
C ARG A 18 12.29 56.97 -47.71
N VAL A 19 11.56 57.53 -46.73
CA VAL A 19 11.86 58.35 -45.53
C VAL A 19 10.57 58.31 -44.64
N GLU A 20 10.53 58.25 -43.30
CA GLU A 20 10.67 59.34 -42.29
C GLU A 20 10.40 58.67 -40.92
N GLU A 21 11.35 58.46 -40.02
CA GLU A 21 11.90 59.39 -39.00
C GLU A 21 10.90 59.84 -37.91
N THR A 22 10.97 59.19 -36.74
CA THR A 22 10.97 59.89 -35.44
C THR A 22 11.56 58.97 -34.36
N ALA A 23 12.78 59.33 -33.94
CA ALA A 23 13.42 58.88 -32.70
C ALA A 23 12.64 59.46 -31.48
N VAL A 24 12.73 58.93 -30.26
CA VAL A 24 13.86 59.10 -29.32
C VAL A 24 13.65 58.18 -28.10
N ALA A 25 14.77 57.71 -27.55
CA ALA A 25 14.91 56.79 -26.42
C ALA A 25 14.86 57.46 -25.03
N THR A 26 14.98 56.62 -23.98
CA THR A 26 15.34 56.88 -22.56
C THR A 26 14.25 57.56 -21.70
N SER A 27 13.96 57.18 -20.44
CA SER A 27 14.76 56.63 -19.33
C SER A 27 13.80 56.08 -18.24
N SER A 28 14.03 54.89 -17.70
CA SER A 28 14.39 54.60 -16.29
C SER A 28 13.78 55.48 -15.17
N GLN A 29 13.13 54.78 -14.23
CA GLN A 29 12.81 55.14 -12.84
C GLN A 29 11.56 55.99 -12.58
N VAL A 30 10.99 55.71 -11.40
CA VAL A 30 9.87 56.37 -10.71
C VAL A 30 8.49 55.77 -10.98
N GLU A 31 8.13 54.78 -10.16
CA GLU A 31 6.73 54.57 -9.77
C GLU A 31 6.70 54.16 -8.28
N GLU A 32 7.10 55.11 -7.45
CA GLU A 32 6.77 55.15 -6.03
C GLU A 32 5.89 56.40 -5.85
N GLN A 33 4.74 56.23 -5.19
CA GLN A 33 3.80 57.27 -4.72
C GLN A 33 2.80 57.85 -5.73
N ALA A 34 1.57 57.35 -5.65
CA ALA A 34 0.36 58.15 -5.80
C ALA A 34 -0.62 57.81 -4.66
N VAL A 35 -1.10 58.88 -4.02
CA VAL A 35 -1.78 59.00 -2.73
C VAL A 35 -3.30 59.01 -2.88
N ALA A 36 -3.99 58.56 -1.82
CA ALA A 36 -5.39 58.86 -1.40
C ALA A 36 -6.52 58.34 -2.32
N GLU A 37 -7.67 57.85 -1.83
CA GLU A 37 -8.57 58.46 -0.83
C GLU A 37 -9.65 57.42 -0.44
N ALA A 38 -9.94 57.20 0.86
CA ALA A 38 -11.22 56.67 1.35
C ALA A 38 -11.32 56.74 2.90
N GLU A 39 -11.90 57.85 3.35
CA GLU A 39 -12.94 58.01 4.40
C GLU A 39 -12.89 57.22 5.74
N VAL A 40 -12.81 57.99 6.83
CA VAL A 40 -12.87 57.56 8.23
C VAL A 40 -14.31 57.63 8.74
N ILE A 41 -14.84 56.53 9.29
CA ILE A 41 -16.10 56.50 10.04
C ILE A 41 -15.80 56.27 11.53
N ASP A 42 -16.21 57.22 12.37
CA ASP A 42 -16.11 57.22 13.83
C ASP A 42 -17.03 56.16 14.48
N ALA A 43 -16.52 55.44 15.48
CA ALA A 43 -17.28 54.54 16.35
C ALA A 43 -17.05 54.89 17.84
N PRO A 44 -18.08 54.79 18.71
CA PRO A 44 -18.12 55.48 20.01
C PRO A 44 -17.35 54.76 21.13
N PRO A 45 -17.02 55.47 22.23
CA PRO A 45 -16.13 54.97 23.26
C PRO A 45 -16.86 54.04 24.23
N TYR A 46 -16.42 52.78 24.32
CA TYR A 46 -16.86 51.88 25.38
C TYR A 46 -15.80 51.77 26.49
N ALA A 47 -16.33 51.80 27.70
CA ALA A 47 -15.68 51.92 28.99
C ALA A 47 -14.53 50.95 29.26
N GLU A 48 -13.52 51.51 29.93
CA GLU A 48 -12.44 50.85 30.65
C GLU A 48 -13.00 49.81 31.63
N TYR A 49 -12.80 48.52 31.33
CA TYR A 49 -13.12 47.42 32.23
C TYR A 49 -11.83 46.90 32.89
N ASN A 50 -11.83 46.92 34.22
CA ASN A 50 -10.74 46.51 35.11
C ASN A 50 -10.04 45.21 34.68
N LYS A 51 -8.72 45.30 34.46
CA LYS A 51 -7.81 44.14 34.45
C LYS A 51 -7.60 43.66 35.89
N GLN A 52 -8.50 42.82 36.39
CA GLN A 52 -8.20 41.97 37.54
C GLN A 52 -7.96 40.54 37.07
N ALA A 53 -6.82 40.01 37.52
CA ALA A 53 -6.19 38.78 37.11
C ALA A 53 -7.13 37.58 37.15
N LEU A 54 -7.25 36.90 36.01
CA LEU A 54 -7.59 35.49 35.93
C LEU A 54 -6.31 34.77 35.49
N ASP A 55 -5.52 34.34 36.48
CA ASP A 55 -4.41 33.41 36.32
C ASP A 55 -4.96 32.07 35.82
N VAL A 56 -5.10 31.94 34.50
CA VAL A 56 -5.19 30.65 33.84
C VAL A 56 -3.76 30.30 33.41
N PRO A 57 -3.17 29.21 33.91
CA PRO A 57 -1.82 28.84 33.50
C PRO A 57 -1.86 28.44 32.02
N GLU A 58 -1.44 29.36 31.16
CA GLU A 58 -1.16 29.08 29.75
C GLU A 58 0.00 28.08 29.72
N LYS A 59 -0.31 26.77 29.64
CA LYS A 59 0.66 25.75 29.24
C LYS A 59 1.03 26.02 27.80
N ARG A 60 1.93 26.98 27.60
CA ARG A 60 2.61 27.26 26.35
C ARG A 60 3.47 26.05 26.03
N THR A 61 2.85 25.06 25.37
CA THR A 61 3.52 23.88 24.85
C THR A 61 4.36 24.36 23.68
N THR A 62 5.55 24.86 23.99
CA THR A 62 6.62 25.03 23.03
C THR A 62 6.92 23.62 22.53
N GLN A 63 6.32 23.25 21.40
CA GLN A 63 6.72 22.07 20.65
C GLN A 63 8.14 22.34 20.17
N SER A 64 9.11 21.95 21.00
CA SER A 64 10.51 21.86 20.64
C SER A 64 10.59 21.09 19.33
N ILE A 65 10.99 21.76 18.25
CA ILE A 65 11.41 21.12 17.02
C ILE A 65 12.51 20.14 17.44
N ALA A 66 12.18 18.86 17.48
CA ALA A 66 13.12 17.82 17.84
C ALA A 66 14.18 17.79 16.75
N HIS A 67 15.30 18.46 16.97
CA HIS A 67 16.50 18.27 16.17
C HIS A 67 16.74 16.75 16.11
N LEU A 68 16.72 16.18 14.90
CA LEU A 68 17.05 14.79 14.63
C LEU A 68 18.49 14.56 15.10
N ARG A 69 18.66 14.24 16.38
CA ARG A 69 19.96 13.89 16.95
C ARG A 69 20.33 12.54 16.37
N PHE A 70 21.22 12.56 15.38
CA PHE A 70 21.86 11.37 14.86
C PHE A 70 22.70 10.74 15.97
N THR A 71 22.14 9.74 16.64
CA THR A 71 22.87 8.94 17.62
C THR A 71 23.67 7.90 16.86
N ARG A 72 24.98 7.85 17.08
CA ARG A 72 25.84 6.83 16.47
C ARG A 72 25.39 5.45 16.97
N PRO A 73 25.17 4.47 16.09
CA PRO A 73 24.74 3.14 16.51
C PRO A 73 25.82 2.46 17.35
N THR A 74 25.41 1.77 18.41
CA THR A 74 26.30 0.99 19.28
C THR A 74 26.88 -0.21 18.51
N ARG A 75 28.09 -0.69 18.85
CA ARG A 75 28.69 -1.88 18.22
C ARG A 75 27.75 -3.10 18.21
N GLU A 76 27.00 -3.31 19.29
CA GLU A 76 26.02 -4.39 19.39
C GLU A 76 24.86 -4.25 18.38
N GLN A 77 24.38 -3.02 18.15
CA GLN A 77 23.34 -2.76 17.15
C GLN A 77 23.86 -3.03 15.74
N LEU A 78 25.11 -2.65 15.45
CA LEU A 78 25.75 -2.94 14.17
C LEU A 78 25.91 -4.45 13.94
N LEU A 79 26.34 -5.20 14.96
CA LEU A 79 26.44 -6.67 14.90
C LEU A 79 25.08 -7.32 14.63
N HIS A 80 23.99 -6.76 15.18
CA HIS A 80 22.63 -7.26 14.91
C HIS A 80 22.12 -6.91 13.51
N TRP A 81 22.54 -5.79 12.93
CA TRP A 81 22.13 -5.38 11.58
C TRP A 81 22.99 -6.00 10.47
N LEU A 82 24.24 -6.37 10.78
CA LEU A 82 25.16 -6.98 9.84
C LEU A 82 24.56 -8.16 9.05
N PRO A 83 23.91 -9.17 9.67
CA PRO A 83 23.31 -10.27 8.90
C PRO A 83 22.19 -9.79 7.97
N PHE A 84 21.47 -8.71 8.33
CA PHE A 84 20.37 -8.19 7.51
C PHE A 84 20.93 -7.54 6.27
N PHE A 85 21.93 -6.68 6.46
CA PHE A 85 22.65 -6.08 5.34
C PHE A 85 23.35 -7.14 4.49
N ALA A 86 23.86 -8.23 5.07
CA ALA A 86 24.45 -9.33 4.31
C ALA A 86 23.42 -10.02 3.39
N VAL A 87 22.19 -10.27 3.87
CA VAL A 87 21.13 -10.87 3.04
C VAL A 87 20.67 -9.93 1.93
N VAL A 88 20.50 -8.64 2.23
CA VAL A 88 20.14 -7.63 1.22
C VAL A 88 21.26 -7.45 0.20
N LEU A 89 22.52 -7.43 0.65
CA LEU A 89 23.70 -7.34 -0.20
C LEU A 89 23.83 -8.57 -1.10
N LEU A 90 23.61 -9.78 -0.58
CA LEU A 90 23.54 -10.99 -1.38
C LEU A 90 22.47 -10.87 -2.48
N GLY A 91 21.27 -10.42 -2.10
CA GLY A 91 20.19 -10.16 -3.04
C GLY A 91 20.57 -9.14 -4.12
N ALA A 92 21.28 -8.08 -3.74
CA ALA A 92 21.79 -7.05 -4.64
C ALA A 92 22.85 -7.62 -5.60
N ILE A 93 23.85 -8.33 -5.08
CA ILE A 93 24.92 -8.94 -5.88
C ILE A 93 24.30 -9.84 -6.96
N LEU A 94 23.38 -10.74 -6.60
CA LEU A 94 22.76 -11.65 -7.57
C LEU A 94 21.97 -10.91 -8.68
N ARG A 95 21.47 -9.71 -8.39
CA ARG A 95 20.69 -8.90 -9.35
C ARG A 95 21.57 -8.00 -10.20
N PHE A 96 22.63 -7.43 -9.64
CA PHE A 96 23.52 -6.51 -10.37
C PHE A 96 24.69 -7.20 -11.07
N TRP A 97 25.05 -8.42 -10.66
CA TRP A 97 26.16 -9.16 -11.27
C TRP A 97 25.89 -9.49 -12.74
N GLY A 98 26.66 -8.92 -13.67
CA GLY A 98 26.49 -9.16 -15.10
C GLY A 98 25.14 -8.67 -15.66
N LEU A 99 24.58 -7.60 -15.09
CA LEU A 99 23.23 -7.12 -15.45
C LEU A 99 23.10 -6.73 -16.94
N GLY A 100 24.18 -6.23 -17.55
CA GLY A 100 24.22 -5.84 -18.97
C GLY A 100 24.60 -6.93 -19.96
N GLU A 101 24.94 -8.15 -19.52
CA GLU A 101 25.53 -9.20 -20.39
C GLU A 101 24.55 -9.73 -21.44
N LYS A 102 23.25 -9.71 -21.17
CA LYS A 102 22.22 -10.18 -22.09
C LYS A 102 21.77 -9.05 -23.03
N PRO A 103 21.59 -9.31 -24.34
CA PRO A 103 20.93 -8.36 -25.24
C PRO A 103 19.50 -8.03 -24.77
N LEU A 104 18.95 -6.91 -25.23
CA LEU A 104 17.60 -6.51 -24.86
C LEU A 104 16.57 -7.48 -25.44
N HIS A 105 15.64 -7.92 -24.60
CA HIS A 105 14.43 -8.58 -25.06
C HIS A 105 13.55 -7.59 -25.86
N HIS A 106 12.63 -8.10 -26.67
CA HIS A 106 11.73 -7.26 -27.47
C HIS A 106 10.99 -6.24 -26.60
N ASP A 107 10.35 -6.67 -25.51
CA ASP A 107 9.65 -5.77 -24.59
C ASP A 107 10.60 -4.78 -23.89
N GLU A 108 11.82 -5.21 -23.54
CA GLU A 108 12.81 -4.30 -22.94
C GLU A 108 13.25 -3.21 -23.91
N SER A 109 13.30 -3.50 -25.22
CA SER A 109 13.71 -2.54 -26.24
C SER A 109 12.72 -1.37 -26.36
N LEU A 110 11.42 -1.63 -26.23
CA LEU A 110 10.39 -0.59 -26.22
C LEU A 110 10.55 0.31 -25.00
N HIS A 111 10.69 -0.28 -23.81
CA HIS A 111 10.95 0.49 -22.59
C HIS A 111 12.25 1.29 -22.67
N ALA A 112 13.32 0.72 -23.22
CA ALA A 112 14.58 1.41 -23.41
C ALA A 112 14.43 2.63 -24.32
N TYR A 113 13.79 2.45 -25.49
CA TYR A 113 13.63 3.48 -26.51
C TYR A 113 12.73 4.62 -26.04
N PHE A 114 11.54 4.34 -25.52
CA PHE A 114 10.62 5.39 -25.09
C PHE A 114 11.14 6.15 -23.85
N SER A 115 11.91 5.50 -22.99
CA SER A 115 12.57 6.18 -21.87
C SER A 115 13.69 7.12 -22.34
N LEU A 116 14.44 6.72 -23.38
CA LEU A 116 15.44 7.56 -24.03
C LEU A 116 14.78 8.77 -24.70
N GLN A 117 13.69 8.54 -25.44
CA GLN A 117 12.90 9.60 -26.05
C GLN A 117 12.34 10.56 -24.99
N LEU A 118 11.76 10.05 -23.90
CA LEU A 118 11.30 10.85 -22.76
C LEU A 118 12.43 11.71 -22.19
N MET A 119 13.60 11.13 -21.93
CA MET A 119 14.75 11.87 -21.40
C MET A 119 15.19 13.01 -22.33
N HIS A 120 15.31 12.75 -23.64
CA HIS A 120 15.68 13.80 -24.61
C HIS A 120 14.62 14.90 -24.71
N ASN A 121 13.34 14.53 -24.68
CA ASN A 121 12.25 15.49 -24.73
C ASN A 121 12.17 16.37 -23.48
N MET A 122 12.58 15.86 -22.32
CA MET A 122 12.61 16.67 -21.09
C MET A 122 13.55 17.87 -21.18
N GLU A 123 14.55 17.85 -22.06
CA GLU A 123 15.44 18.99 -22.30
C GLU A 123 14.72 20.13 -23.04
N ASN A 124 13.74 19.80 -23.89
CA ASN A 124 12.95 20.75 -24.67
C ASN A 124 11.44 20.47 -24.55
N TRP A 125 10.93 20.36 -23.31
CA TRP A 125 9.54 19.96 -23.05
C TRP A 125 8.50 20.87 -23.74
N LEU A 126 8.78 22.17 -23.83
CA LEU A 126 7.92 23.14 -24.51
C LEU A 126 7.74 22.82 -26.01
N GLY A 127 8.73 22.21 -26.65
CA GLY A 127 8.66 21.78 -28.05
C GLY A 127 7.68 20.64 -28.28
N CYS A 128 7.37 19.85 -27.23
CA CYS A 128 6.45 18.72 -27.30
C CYS A 128 4.97 19.12 -27.43
N PHE A 129 4.64 20.39 -27.21
CA PHE A 129 3.29 20.90 -27.49
C PHE A 129 3.06 21.17 -28.99
N ASN A 130 4.10 21.06 -29.83
CA ASN A 130 3.95 21.15 -31.27
C ASN A 130 3.44 19.80 -31.82
N PRO A 131 2.29 19.77 -32.55
CA PRO A 131 1.72 18.53 -33.08
C PRO A 131 2.63 17.81 -34.09
N ASN A 132 3.64 18.49 -34.65
CA ASN A 132 4.61 17.90 -35.58
C ASN A 132 5.89 17.39 -34.89
N SER A 133 5.99 17.48 -33.57
CA SER A 133 7.14 16.99 -32.81
C SER A 133 6.97 15.52 -32.43
N SER A 134 8.03 14.72 -32.62
CA SER A 134 8.03 13.32 -32.21
C SER A 134 8.38 13.20 -30.72
N CYS A 135 7.47 13.63 -29.85
CA CYS A 135 7.65 13.51 -28.40
C CYS A 135 7.11 12.19 -27.83
N TYR A 136 7.52 11.88 -26.60
CA TYR A 136 7.00 10.73 -25.86
C TYR A 136 5.51 10.94 -25.63
N HIS A 137 4.71 10.03 -26.13
CA HIS A 137 3.27 9.96 -25.88
C HIS A 137 2.97 8.70 -25.10
N TYR A 138 2.17 8.83 -24.05
CA TYR A 138 1.69 7.69 -23.31
C TYR A 138 0.78 6.84 -24.21
N ASP A 139 1.15 5.58 -24.37
CA ASP A 139 0.34 4.58 -25.06
C ASP A 139 -0.11 3.53 -24.03
N PRO A 140 -1.42 3.37 -23.78
CA PRO A 140 -1.95 2.34 -22.90
C PRO A 140 -1.51 0.91 -23.26
N LEU A 141 -1.13 0.66 -24.52
CA LEU A 141 -0.57 -0.63 -24.96
C LEU A 141 0.75 -0.97 -24.25
N LEU A 142 1.48 0.05 -23.79
CA LEU A 142 2.83 -0.09 -23.23
C LEU A 142 2.87 -0.03 -21.69
N HIS A 143 1.74 -0.35 -21.04
CA HIS A 143 1.54 -0.28 -19.59
C HIS A 143 1.72 1.14 -19.03
N GLY A 144 1.80 1.26 -17.71
CA GLY A 144 1.79 2.54 -17.01
C GLY A 144 3.08 3.35 -17.19
N PRO A 145 3.01 4.69 -17.03
CA PRO A 145 4.12 5.59 -17.33
C PRO A 145 5.32 5.46 -16.37
N PHE A 146 5.13 4.90 -15.17
CA PHE A 146 6.12 4.92 -14.10
C PHE A 146 7.47 4.34 -14.53
N GLN A 147 7.46 3.20 -15.21
CA GLN A 147 8.68 2.53 -15.63
C GLN A 147 9.52 3.39 -16.59
N PHE A 148 8.88 4.06 -17.55
CA PHE A 148 9.57 4.95 -18.49
C PHE A 148 10.26 6.11 -17.77
N HIS A 149 9.58 6.70 -16.79
CA HIS A 149 10.13 7.80 -15.99
C HIS A 149 11.29 7.31 -15.11
N ALA A 150 11.16 6.13 -14.51
CA ALA A 150 12.22 5.55 -13.69
C ALA A 150 13.49 5.25 -14.50
N ILE A 151 13.35 4.67 -15.70
CA ILE A 151 14.48 4.37 -16.59
C ILE A 151 15.08 5.68 -17.13
N ALA A 152 14.26 6.65 -17.56
CA ALA A 152 14.74 7.95 -18.02
C ALA A 152 15.55 8.70 -16.94
N LEU A 153 15.10 8.63 -15.69
CA LEU A 153 15.84 9.17 -14.54
C LEU A 153 17.21 8.49 -14.38
N VAL A 154 17.24 7.15 -14.48
CA VAL A 154 18.51 6.40 -14.39
C VAL A 154 19.45 6.77 -15.52
N TYR A 155 18.97 6.90 -16.76
CA TYR A 155 19.78 7.37 -17.88
C TYR A 155 20.34 8.76 -17.62
N LYS A 156 19.53 9.71 -17.14
CA LYS A 156 20.01 11.07 -16.87
C LYS A 156 21.05 11.09 -15.76
N ILE A 157 20.85 10.35 -14.67
CA ILE A 157 21.85 10.21 -13.61
C ILE A 157 23.14 9.58 -14.15
N SER A 158 23.02 8.54 -14.98
CA SER A 158 24.18 7.85 -15.58
C SER A 158 24.96 8.76 -16.54
N GLN A 159 24.26 9.62 -17.29
CA GLN A 159 24.88 10.68 -18.10
C GLN A 159 25.65 11.68 -17.25
N LEU A 160 25.04 12.17 -16.16
CA LEU A 160 25.68 13.12 -15.25
C LEU A 160 26.92 12.54 -14.57
N LEU A 161 26.93 11.23 -14.30
CA LEU A 161 28.07 10.51 -13.73
C LEU A 161 29.13 10.12 -14.76
N GLY A 162 28.92 10.39 -16.05
CA GLY A 162 29.88 10.05 -17.12
C GLY A 162 30.04 8.55 -17.34
N VAL A 163 28.99 7.76 -17.12
CA VAL A 163 28.99 6.31 -17.40
C VAL A 163 29.20 6.08 -18.91
N TYR A 164 29.88 4.99 -19.26
CA TYR A 164 30.14 4.58 -20.64
C TYR A 164 28.86 4.53 -21.50
N ASP A 165 29.01 4.70 -22.82
CA ASP A 165 27.92 4.83 -23.80
C ASP A 165 26.94 5.98 -23.48
N HIS A 166 27.49 7.10 -22.98
CA HIS A 166 26.70 8.27 -22.59
C HIS A 166 25.55 7.91 -21.63
N GLY A 167 25.79 6.99 -20.69
CA GLY A 167 24.81 6.57 -19.69
C GLY A 167 23.63 5.74 -20.20
N VAL A 168 23.54 5.42 -21.50
CA VAL A 168 22.44 4.67 -22.10
C VAL A 168 22.98 3.35 -22.64
N ASN A 169 22.81 2.28 -21.88
CA ASN A 169 23.29 0.94 -22.24
C ASN A 169 22.40 -0.17 -21.65
N THR A 170 22.72 -1.43 -21.95
CA THR A 170 21.97 -2.61 -21.49
C THR A 170 21.97 -2.77 -19.96
N THR A 171 22.96 -2.21 -19.26
CA THR A 171 23.00 -2.21 -17.80
C THR A 171 22.06 -1.15 -17.24
N THR A 172 22.18 0.10 -17.71
CA THR A 172 21.46 1.25 -17.14
C THR A 172 19.95 1.12 -17.28
N VAL A 173 19.46 0.51 -18.36
CA VAL A 173 18.01 0.24 -18.53
C VAL A 173 17.43 -0.68 -17.47
N ARG A 174 18.25 -1.59 -16.90
CA ARG A 174 17.81 -2.61 -15.92
C ARG A 174 18.09 -2.21 -14.47
N ILE A 175 18.84 -1.12 -14.22
CA ILE A 175 19.20 -0.70 -12.86
C ILE A 175 17.96 -0.45 -12.01
N ALA A 176 16.93 0.21 -12.55
CA ALA A 176 15.70 0.49 -11.81
C ALA A 176 14.99 -0.80 -11.36
N ALA A 177 14.87 -1.77 -12.28
CA ALA A 177 14.32 -3.11 -12.00
C ALA A 177 15.15 -3.87 -10.94
N ALA A 178 16.48 -3.89 -11.09
CA ALA A 178 17.38 -4.56 -10.14
C ALA A 178 17.35 -3.90 -8.76
N THR A 179 17.20 -2.58 -8.71
CA THR A 179 17.09 -1.82 -7.46
C THR A 179 15.80 -2.18 -6.73
N LEU A 180 14.64 -2.12 -7.38
CA LEU A 180 13.38 -2.50 -6.74
C LEU A 180 13.33 -4.00 -6.40
N GLY A 181 13.90 -4.85 -7.24
CA GLY A 181 14.09 -6.26 -6.92
C GLY A 181 14.92 -6.49 -5.66
N THR A 182 15.91 -5.64 -5.40
CA THR A 182 16.71 -5.66 -4.17
C THR A 182 15.91 -5.13 -2.99
N VAL A 183 15.11 -4.07 -3.16
CA VAL A 183 14.21 -3.55 -2.11
C VAL A 183 13.23 -4.62 -1.65
N ILE A 184 12.68 -5.44 -2.56
CA ILE A 184 11.79 -6.56 -2.22
C ILE A 184 12.40 -7.48 -1.16
N VAL A 185 13.71 -7.73 -1.22
CA VAL A 185 14.42 -8.60 -0.26
C VAL A 185 14.34 -8.05 1.16
N ALA A 186 14.36 -6.72 1.33
CA ALA A 186 14.32 -6.05 2.62
C ALA A 186 12.91 -5.95 3.22
N LEU A 187 11.87 -5.94 2.38
CA LEU A 187 10.49 -5.67 2.81
C LEU A 187 9.93 -6.63 3.88
N PRO A 188 10.14 -7.96 3.81
CA PRO A 188 9.62 -8.89 4.83
C PRO A 188 10.18 -8.64 6.23
N PHE A 189 11.33 -7.97 6.36
CA PHE A 189 11.89 -7.60 7.66
C PHE A 189 10.94 -6.71 8.46
N PHE A 190 10.13 -5.88 7.79
CA PHE A 190 9.14 -5.06 8.45
C PHE A 190 7.89 -5.84 8.87
N LEU A 191 7.76 -7.13 8.52
CA LEU A 191 6.65 -7.99 8.91
C LEU A 191 7.01 -8.90 10.10
N GLN A 192 8.10 -8.63 10.82
CA GLN A 192 8.53 -9.41 11.98
C GLN A 192 7.46 -9.56 13.07
N ASP A 193 6.60 -8.55 13.25
CA ASP A 193 5.52 -8.61 14.25
C ASP A 193 4.48 -9.69 13.92
N TYR A 194 4.34 -10.05 12.64
CA TYR A 194 3.35 -11.02 12.15
C TYR A 194 3.96 -12.39 11.82
N LEU A 195 5.15 -12.41 11.20
CA LEU A 195 5.85 -13.64 10.79
C LEU A 195 6.76 -14.21 11.88
N GLY A 196 6.98 -13.46 12.95
CA GLY A 196 8.06 -13.71 13.90
C GLY A 196 9.44 -13.38 13.31
N ARG A 197 10.45 -13.31 14.19
CA ARG A 197 11.82 -12.98 13.78
C ARG A 197 12.34 -13.97 12.74
N SER A 198 12.35 -15.26 13.06
CA SER A 198 12.85 -16.32 12.17
C SER A 198 12.12 -16.38 10.83
N GLY A 199 10.79 -16.24 10.82
CA GLY A 199 9.98 -16.24 9.60
C GLY A 199 10.31 -15.06 8.67
N ALA A 200 10.47 -13.86 9.22
CA ALA A 200 10.87 -12.69 8.44
C ALA A 200 12.28 -12.85 7.83
N TRP A 201 13.24 -13.37 8.61
CA TRP A 201 14.59 -13.64 8.11
C TRP A 201 14.60 -14.68 7.00
N LEU A 202 13.85 -15.77 7.17
CA LEU A 202 13.71 -16.80 6.16
C LEU A 202 13.07 -16.25 4.89
N ALA A 203 12.04 -15.40 5.00
CA ALA A 203 11.41 -14.75 3.86
C ALA A 203 12.39 -13.83 3.11
N CYS A 204 13.14 -12.98 3.82
CA CYS A 204 14.19 -12.16 3.22
C CYS A 204 15.22 -13.02 2.47
N PHE A 205 15.71 -14.08 3.10
CA PHE A 205 16.69 -14.97 2.49
C PHE A 205 16.15 -15.68 1.25
N LEU A 206 14.94 -16.26 1.33
CA LEU A 206 14.31 -16.94 0.19
C LEU A 206 14.05 -15.99 -0.97
N LEU A 207 13.63 -14.74 -0.73
CA LEU A 207 13.49 -13.73 -1.80
C LEU A 207 14.83 -13.27 -2.36
N ALA A 208 15.91 -13.28 -1.56
CA ALA A 208 17.25 -12.94 -2.02
C ALA A 208 17.74 -13.93 -3.07
N ILE A 209 17.60 -15.25 -2.81
CA ILE A 209 18.14 -16.34 -3.64
C ILE A 209 17.14 -16.97 -4.62
N SER A 210 15.85 -16.61 -4.55
CA SER A 210 14.82 -17.21 -5.39
C SER A 210 15.13 -17.00 -6.89
N PRO A 211 15.26 -18.09 -7.67
CA PRO A 211 15.58 -17.98 -9.10
C PRO A 211 14.57 -17.12 -9.86
N SER A 212 13.27 -17.27 -9.57
CA SER A 212 12.23 -16.49 -10.21
C SER A 212 12.35 -15.00 -9.88
N MET A 213 12.60 -14.66 -8.61
CA MET A 213 12.74 -13.26 -8.19
C MET A 213 13.99 -12.62 -8.77
N VAL A 214 15.12 -13.34 -8.78
CA VAL A 214 16.37 -12.86 -9.39
C VAL A 214 16.19 -12.70 -10.90
N TYR A 215 15.57 -13.66 -11.57
CA TYR A 215 15.31 -13.59 -13.01
C TYR A 215 14.48 -12.35 -13.35
N PHE A 216 13.27 -12.20 -12.79
CA PHE A 216 12.40 -11.08 -13.15
C PHE A 216 12.91 -9.70 -12.71
N SER A 217 13.76 -9.63 -11.68
CA SER A 217 14.40 -8.35 -11.29
C SER A 217 15.59 -7.94 -12.15
N ARG A 218 16.07 -8.81 -13.03
CA ARG A 218 17.13 -8.51 -13.99
C ARG A 218 16.61 -8.09 -15.37
N PHE A 219 15.30 -8.03 -15.54
CA PHE A 219 14.66 -7.56 -16.78
C PHE A 219 14.01 -6.21 -16.56
N ALA A 220 14.12 -5.33 -17.56
CA ALA A 220 13.38 -4.08 -17.61
C ALA A 220 11.91 -4.33 -17.99
N ARG A 221 11.19 -5.06 -17.13
CA ARG A 221 9.74 -5.30 -17.23
C ARG A 221 9.01 -4.82 -15.99
N GLU A 222 7.76 -4.44 -16.19
CA GLU A 222 6.84 -3.81 -15.26
C GLU A 222 6.49 -4.69 -14.05
N ASP A 223 6.57 -6.01 -14.20
CA ASP A 223 6.15 -6.97 -13.17
C ASP A 223 6.97 -6.87 -11.87
N ILE A 224 8.28 -6.58 -11.95
CA ILE A 224 9.10 -6.43 -10.72
C ILE A 224 8.77 -5.15 -9.96
N TYR A 225 8.46 -4.07 -10.69
CA TYR A 225 8.03 -2.80 -10.11
C TYR A 225 6.69 -2.99 -9.41
N MET A 226 5.74 -3.64 -10.10
CA MET A 226 4.44 -4.02 -9.56
C MET A 226 4.57 -4.89 -8.29
N ALA A 227 5.43 -5.92 -8.32
CA ALA A 227 5.68 -6.79 -7.17
C ALA A 227 6.26 -6.01 -5.97
N CYS A 228 7.19 -5.10 -6.21
CA CYS A 228 7.79 -4.26 -5.17
C CYS A 228 6.74 -3.36 -4.51
N PHE A 229 5.96 -2.63 -5.30
CA PHE A 229 4.95 -1.73 -4.78
C PHE A 229 3.80 -2.46 -4.10
N THR A 230 3.38 -3.62 -4.62
CA THR A 230 2.37 -4.46 -3.97
C THR A 230 2.86 -4.97 -2.62
N LEU A 231 4.10 -5.46 -2.52
CA LEU A 231 4.64 -5.91 -1.25
C LEU A 231 4.84 -4.74 -0.28
N LEU A 232 5.29 -3.58 -0.77
CA LEU A 232 5.42 -2.37 0.04
C LEU A 232 4.07 -1.91 0.58
N LEU A 233 3.01 -1.99 -0.22
CA LEU A 233 1.63 -1.70 0.20
C LEU A 233 1.20 -2.64 1.34
N VAL A 234 1.43 -3.95 1.20
CA VAL A 234 1.15 -4.94 2.26
C VAL A 234 1.91 -4.62 3.54
N VAL A 235 3.21 -4.36 3.44
CA VAL A 235 4.06 -3.97 4.59
C VAL A 235 3.53 -2.71 5.25
N ALA A 236 3.21 -1.68 4.46
CA ALA A 236 2.76 -0.40 4.96
C ALA A 236 1.40 -0.51 5.68
N ILE A 237 0.44 -1.24 5.11
CA ILE A 237 -0.85 -1.51 5.74
C ILE A 237 -0.67 -2.30 7.04
N ALA A 238 0.11 -3.38 7.02
CA ALA A 238 0.38 -4.20 8.20
C ALA A 238 1.04 -3.39 9.33
N ARG A 239 2.01 -2.53 8.98
CA ARG A 239 2.67 -1.63 9.94
C ARG A 239 1.78 -0.52 10.43
N TYR A 240 0.89 0.01 9.58
CA TYR A 240 -0.12 0.96 9.98
C TYR A 240 -1.11 0.35 10.97
N ALA A 241 -1.58 -0.88 10.72
CA ALA A 241 -2.50 -1.59 11.61
C ALA A 241 -1.91 -1.76 13.02
N HIS A 242 -0.62 -2.12 13.11
CA HIS A 242 0.07 -2.32 14.38
C HIS A 242 0.45 -1.00 15.08
N THR A 243 1.04 -0.04 14.35
CA THR A 243 1.64 1.16 14.97
C THR A 243 0.76 2.41 14.94
N ARG A 244 -0.28 2.43 14.10
CA ARG A 244 -1.20 3.55 13.85
C ARG A 244 -0.51 4.88 13.51
N ARG A 245 0.71 4.84 12.97
CA ARG A 245 1.47 6.05 12.60
C ARG A 245 1.18 6.48 11.16
N MET A 246 0.91 7.77 10.97
CA MET A 246 0.57 8.37 9.67
C MET A 246 1.57 8.06 8.55
N ARG A 247 2.88 8.00 8.86
CA ARG A 247 3.94 7.68 7.88
C ARG A 247 3.66 6.37 7.12
N TRP A 248 3.07 5.37 7.76
CA TRP A 248 2.78 4.09 7.12
C TRP A 248 1.55 4.18 6.22
N LEU A 249 0.57 5.03 6.57
CA LEU A 249 -0.57 5.32 5.70
C LEU A 249 -0.11 6.07 4.44
N VAL A 250 0.76 7.07 4.60
CA VAL A 250 1.37 7.79 3.46
C VAL A 250 2.20 6.85 2.60
N THR A 251 2.96 5.94 3.21
CA THR A 251 3.72 4.91 2.48
C THR A 251 2.80 3.98 1.71
N ALA A 252 1.67 3.56 2.30
CA ALA A 252 0.67 2.73 1.62
C ALA A 252 0.05 3.48 0.43
N ALA A 253 -0.34 4.74 0.60
CA ALA A 253 -0.87 5.56 -0.49
C ALA A 253 0.15 5.72 -1.62
N ALA A 254 1.41 6.04 -1.29
CA ALA A 254 2.48 6.15 -2.28
C ALA A 254 2.73 4.83 -3.02
N ALA A 255 2.82 3.71 -2.29
CA ALA A 255 2.99 2.39 -2.89
C ALA A 255 1.83 2.03 -3.84
N PHE A 256 0.59 2.33 -3.43
CA PHE A 256 -0.59 2.11 -4.25
C PHE A 256 -0.58 2.97 -5.52
N SER A 257 -0.30 4.27 -5.41
CA SER A 257 -0.21 5.17 -6.56
C SER A 257 0.89 4.76 -7.54
N LEU A 258 2.05 4.33 -7.03
CA LEU A 258 3.16 3.84 -7.86
C LEU A 258 2.83 2.52 -8.56
N SER A 259 2.16 1.60 -7.85
CA SER A 259 1.60 0.38 -8.43
C SER A 259 0.65 0.72 -9.58
N TYR A 260 -0.30 1.62 -9.34
CA TYR A 260 -1.29 2.05 -10.32
C TYR A 260 -0.63 2.68 -11.56
N ALA A 261 0.40 3.50 -11.35
CA ALA A 261 1.18 4.11 -12.43
C ALA A 261 2.12 3.12 -13.16
N THR A 262 2.26 1.88 -12.68
CA THR A 262 3.11 0.85 -13.30
C THR A 262 2.33 -0.03 -14.26
N LYS A 263 1.19 -0.60 -13.83
CA LYS A 263 0.45 -1.59 -14.61
C LYS A 263 -1.02 -1.66 -14.22
N GLU A 264 -1.87 -1.96 -15.20
CA GLU A 264 -3.30 -2.25 -15.05
C GLU A 264 -3.58 -3.43 -14.12
N ALA A 265 -2.61 -4.33 -13.88
CA ALA A 265 -2.70 -5.39 -12.88
C ALA A 265 -3.00 -4.87 -11.46
N THR A 266 -2.83 -3.57 -11.21
CA THR A 266 -3.27 -2.92 -9.97
C THR A 266 -4.78 -3.08 -9.73
N PHE A 267 -5.61 -3.18 -10.77
CA PHE A 267 -7.05 -3.45 -10.58
C PHE A 267 -7.31 -4.80 -9.91
N LEU A 268 -6.51 -5.83 -10.22
CA LEU A 268 -6.58 -7.12 -9.52
C LEU A 268 -6.15 -6.98 -8.06
N THR A 269 -5.13 -6.17 -7.80
CA THR A 269 -4.67 -5.87 -6.44
C THR A 269 -5.77 -5.17 -5.64
N ILE A 270 -6.46 -4.19 -6.23
CA ILE A 270 -7.63 -3.53 -5.64
C ILE A 270 -8.75 -4.54 -5.38
N ALA A 271 -9.08 -5.41 -6.34
CA ALA A 271 -10.13 -6.40 -6.16
C ALA A 271 -9.82 -7.37 -5.02
N VAL A 272 -8.59 -7.86 -4.92
CA VAL A 272 -8.15 -8.74 -3.83
C VAL A 272 -8.21 -7.99 -2.50
N PHE A 273 -7.44 -6.92 -2.29
CA PHE A 273 -7.42 -6.24 -0.99
C PHE A 273 -8.77 -5.62 -0.61
N GLY A 274 -9.48 -5.05 -1.59
CA GLY A 274 -10.78 -4.47 -1.41
C GLY A 274 -11.86 -5.48 -1.04
N SER A 275 -11.86 -6.68 -1.63
CA SER A 275 -12.82 -7.73 -1.26
C SER A 275 -12.60 -8.25 0.16
N PHE A 276 -11.34 -8.49 0.55
CA PHE A 276 -11.01 -8.88 1.93
C PHE A 276 -11.37 -7.78 2.93
N PHE A 277 -11.08 -6.51 2.61
CA PHE A 277 -11.46 -5.39 3.47
C PHE A 277 -12.98 -5.23 3.58
N GLY A 278 -13.71 -5.31 2.47
CA GLY A 278 -15.17 -5.26 2.46
C GLY A 278 -15.80 -6.40 3.27
N ALA A 279 -15.27 -7.62 3.14
CA ALA A 279 -15.71 -8.76 3.95
C ALA A 279 -15.45 -8.53 5.45
N LEU A 280 -14.30 -7.95 5.81
CA LEU A 280 -13.97 -7.62 7.21
C LEU A 280 -14.92 -6.56 7.77
N VAL A 281 -15.21 -5.49 7.02
CA VAL A 281 -16.18 -4.46 7.43
C VAL A 281 -17.58 -5.06 7.59
N ALA A 282 -18.02 -5.88 6.64
CA ALA A 282 -19.31 -6.57 6.72
C ALA A 282 -19.38 -7.50 7.95
N TRP A 283 -18.30 -8.21 8.27
CA TRP A 283 -18.18 -9.06 9.45
C TRP A 283 -18.30 -8.24 10.75
N GLU A 284 -17.53 -7.17 10.89
CA GLU A 284 -17.56 -6.31 12.09
C GLU A 284 -18.95 -5.68 12.28
N ILE A 285 -19.55 -5.16 11.22
CA ILE A 285 -20.92 -4.63 11.26
C ILE A 285 -21.90 -5.74 11.65
N GLY A 286 -21.83 -6.92 11.01
CA GLY A 286 -22.70 -8.05 11.32
C GLY A 286 -22.58 -8.55 12.76
N ALA A 287 -21.36 -8.56 13.31
CA ALA A 287 -21.10 -8.94 14.70
C ALA A 287 -21.67 -7.95 15.71
N THR A 288 -21.82 -6.67 15.33
CA THR A 288 -22.45 -5.64 16.17
C THR A 288 -23.98 -5.67 16.14
N ILE A 289 -24.61 -6.39 15.20
CA ILE A 289 -26.07 -6.53 15.14
C ILE A 289 -26.50 -7.68 16.06
N PRO A 290 -27.18 -7.42 17.20
CA PRO A 290 -27.63 -8.48 18.08
C PRO A 290 -28.76 -9.27 17.42
N PHE A 291 -28.46 -10.45 16.89
CA PHE A 291 -29.46 -11.45 16.55
C PHE A 291 -30.06 -12.03 17.85
N GLY A 292 -31.16 -11.43 18.30
CA GLY A 292 -32.05 -12.04 19.30
C GLY A 292 -32.10 -11.35 20.66
N LYS A 293 -32.80 -10.21 20.74
CA LYS A 293 -33.59 -9.87 21.93
C LYS A 293 -35.08 -9.96 21.61
N ARG A 294 -35.63 -11.17 21.53
CA ARG A 294 -37.08 -11.37 21.63
C ARG A 294 -37.45 -12.80 22.06
N ARG A 295 -37.19 -13.14 23.32
CA ARG A 295 -37.95 -14.20 24.03
C ARG A 295 -37.82 -14.18 25.57
N GLU A 296 -37.53 -13.02 26.19
CA GLU A 296 -37.65 -12.89 27.66
C GLU A 296 -39.12 -12.75 28.14
N GLY A 297 -40.09 -12.67 27.22
CA GLY A 297 -41.52 -12.60 27.54
C GLY A 297 -42.17 -13.93 27.94
N GLU A 298 -41.62 -15.08 27.53
CA GLU A 298 -42.22 -16.40 27.83
C GLU A 298 -41.75 -16.97 29.19
N ALA A 299 -40.55 -16.62 29.65
CA ALA A 299 -40.03 -17.08 30.95
C ALA A 299 -40.75 -16.43 32.15
N ARG A 300 -41.32 -15.21 31.99
CA ARG A 300 -42.13 -14.55 33.03
C ARG A 300 -43.55 -15.13 33.16
N LEU A 301 -44.07 -15.81 32.15
CA LEU A 301 -45.35 -16.52 32.27
C LEU A 301 -45.19 -17.88 32.97
N ALA A 302 -44.07 -18.57 32.78
CA ALA A 302 -43.82 -19.89 33.39
C ALA A 302 -43.63 -19.81 34.92
N HIS A 303 -43.11 -18.70 35.45
CA HIS A 303 -42.88 -18.55 36.88
C HIS A 303 -44.12 -18.17 37.70
N LYS A 304 -45.26 -17.90 37.04
CA LYS A 304 -46.52 -17.50 37.69
C LYS A 304 -47.54 -18.64 37.86
N VAL A 305 -47.21 -19.87 37.39
CA VAL A 305 -48.14 -21.03 37.36
C VAL A 305 -47.55 -22.27 38.05
N LEU A 306 -46.73 -22.11 39.09
CA LEU A 306 -46.36 -23.22 39.96
C LEU A 306 -46.93 -23.00 41.37
N PRO A 307 -47.83 -23.87 41.87
CA PRO A 307 -48.34 -23.78 43.24
C PRO A 307 -47.22 -24.11 44.23
N ARG A 308 -47.04 -23.24 45.23
CA ARG A 308 -46.20 -23.50 46.41
C ARG A 308 -46.77 -24.70 47.16
N THR A 309 -46.13 -25.86 47.06
CA THR A 309 -46.28 -26.93 48.05
C THR A 309 -45.42 -26.59 49.25
N GLY A 310 -46.08 -26.33 50.38
CA GLY A 310 -45.43 -26.12 51.66
C GLY A 310 -44.75 -27.39 52.15
N THR A 311 -43.48 -27.28 52.53
CA THR A 311 -42.82 -28.27 53.38
C THR A 311 -42.40 -27.56 54.66
N ASN A 312 -43.10 -27.93 55.74
CA ASN A 312 -42.82 -27.51 57.11
C ASN A 312 -41.40 -27.95 57.49
N THR A 313 -40.54 -27.01 57.83
CA THR A 313 -39.32 -27.30 58.60
C THR A 313 -39.66 -27.11 60.07
N GLY A 314 -39.76 -28.23 60.78
CA GLY A 314 -39.97 -28.27 62.22
C GLY A 314 -38.74 -27.75 62.97
N GLU A 315 -38.97 -26.77 63.81
CA GLU A 315 -38.08 -26.25 64.83
C GLU A 315 -37.98 -27.28 65.97
N ILE A 316 -36.78 -27.79 66.27
CA ILE A 316 -36.51 -28.56 67.50
C ILE A 316 -35.48 -27.80 68.34
N ARG A 317 -35.91 -27.44 69.55
CA ARG A 317 -35.10 -26.83 70.63
C ARG A 317 -34.36 -27.87 71.47
N GLY A 318 -33.15 -27.49 71.89
CA GLY A 318 -32.57 -27.76 73.22
C GLY A 318 -31.23 -28.52 73.24
N PRO A 319 -30.41 -28.45 74.32
CA PRO A 319 -30.42 -27.53 75.48
C PRO A 319 -29.07 -26.81 75.70
N GLN A 320 -29.09 -25.84 76.63
CA GLN A 320 -27.93 -25.11 77.15
C GLN A 320 -26.97 -26.02 77.91
N GLY A 321 -25.66 -25.81 77.73
CA GLY A 321 -24.59 -26.44 78.50
C GLY A 321 -23.35 -25.56 78.52
N THR A 322 -23.06 -24.99 79.68
CA THR A 322 -21.87 -24.20 80.00
C THR A 322 -20.63 -25.10 80.03
N HIS A 323 -19.53 -24.74 79.36
CA HIS A 323 -18.18 -25.04 79.87
C HIS A 323 -17.12 -24.11 79.26
N LYS A 324 -16.30 -23.58 80.17
CA LYS A 324 -15.16 -22.67 79.97
C LYS A 324 -13.96 -23.42 79.39
N GLY A 325 -13.18 -22.74 78.57
CA GLY A 325 -11.71 -22.78 78.68
C GLY A 325 -10.93 -23.57 77.63
N CYS A 326 -10.05 -22.83 76.97
CA CYS A 326 -8.77 -23.20 76.35
C CYS A 326 -8.70 -23.49 74.84
N PRO A 327 -7.57 -23.10 74.21
CA PRO A 327 -7.53 -22.59 72.85
C PRO A 327 -6.76 -23.49 71.87
N TYR A 328 -7.13 -23.38 70.59
CA TYR A 328 -6.29 -23.40 69.39
C TYR A 328 -5.00 -24.25 69.36
N ASN A 329 -5.02 -25.28 68.50
CA ASN A 329 -4.46 -25.26 67.14
C ASN A 329 -3.52 -26.43 66.80
N GLY A 330 -3.74 -27.01 65.62
CA GLY A 330 -2.67 -27.57 64.80
C GLY A 330 -2.30 -29.03 65.04
N THR A 331 -3.06 -29.95 64.43
CA THR A 331 -2.45 -31.19 63.90
C THR A 331 -3.01 -31.47 62.52
N ASP A 332 -2.16 -31.29 61.52
CA ASP A 332 -2.30 -31.77 60.16
C ASP A 332 -2.73 -33.25 60.13
N ARG A 333 -3.80 -33.54 59.40
CA ARG A 333 -4.03 -34.86 58.82
C ARG A 333 -4.18 -34.69 57.30
N PRO A 334 -3.48 -35.47 56.48
CA PRO A 334 -3.60 -35.35 55.04
C PRO A 334 -4.96 -35.91 54.62
N VAL A 335 -5.90 -35.03 54.27
CA VAL A 335 -7.11 -35.45 53.57
C VAL A 335 -6.68 -35.78 52.14
N MET A 336 -6.53 -37.07 51.87
CA MET A 336 -6.33 -37.62 50.53
C MET A 336 -7.57 -37.25 49.70
N ARG A 337 -7.47 -36.13 48.97
CA ARG A 337 -8.50 -35.68 48.04
C ARG A 337 -8.42 -36.59 46.81
N VAL A 338 -9.18 -37.68 46.83
CA VAL A 338 -9.44 -38.50 45.66
C VAL A 338 -10.08 -37.59 44.62
N ARG A 339 -9.28 -37.09 43.66
CA ARG A 339 -9.80 -36.56 42.41
C ARG A 339 -10.38 -37.75 41.68
N THR A 340 -11.70 -37.93 41.78
CA THR A 340 -12.46 -38.69 40.81
C THR A 340 -12.10 -38.11 39.44
N ILE A 341 -11.38 -38.89 38.65
CA ILE A 341 -11.22 -38.66 37.22
C ILE A 341 -12.60 -38.91 36.65
N ALA A 342 -13.44 -37.87 36.66
CA ALA A 342 -14.68 -37.85 35.91
C ALA A 342 -14.27 -38.01 34.44
N GLY A 343 -14.63 -39.15 33.86
CA GLY A 343 -14.35 -39.45 32.46
C GLY A 343 -14.79 -38.27 31.60
N THR A 344 -13.86 -37.76 30.81
CA THR A 344 -14.18 -36.80 29.76
C THR A 344 -15.21 -37.46 28.86
N SER A 345 -16.46 -37.05 28.99
CA SER A 345 -17.55 -37.52 28.14
C SER A 345 -17.13 -37.30 26.69
N LEU A 346 -17.48 -38.23 25.80
CA LEU A 346 -17.33 -38.06 24.35
C LEU A 346 -17.88 -36.68 23.91
N VAL A 347 -18.92 -36.19 24.59
CA VAL A 347 -19.55 -34.89 24.39
C VAL A 347 -18.62 -33.72 24.76
N ASP A 348 -17.82 -33.84 25.82
CA ASP A 348 -16.85 -32.81 26.21
C ASP A 348 -15.63 -32.83 25.30
N ALA A 349 -15.15 -34.00 24.89
CA ALA A 349 -14.11 -34.11 23.87
C ALA A 349 -14.60 -33.54 22.53
N LEU A 350 -15.84 -33.83 22.14
CA LEU A 350 -16.47 -33.30 20.93
C LEU A 350 -16.70 -31.79 21.03
N ARG A 351 -17.14 -31.27 22.19
CA ARG A 351 -17.25 -29.81 22.43
C ARG A 351 -15.89 -29.13 22.40
N THR A 352 -14.84 -29.78 22.89
CA THR A 352 -13.48 -29.22 22.87
C THR A 352 -12.92 -29.24 21.45
N LEU A 353 -13.17 -30.31 20.69
CA LEU A 353 -12.77 -30.42 19.28
C LEU A 353 -13.56 -29.46 18.39
N ILE A 354 -14.88 -29.37 18.59
CA ILE A 354 -15.77 -28.43 17.91
C ILE A 354 -15.38 -27.00 18.28
N SER A 355 -15.09 -26.69 19.54
CA SER A 355 -14.62 -25.35 19.92
C SER A 355 -13.20 -25.06 19.40
N LEU A 356 -12.33 -26.05 19.23
CA LEU A 356 -11.02 -25.88 18.57
C LEU A 356 -11.20 -25.58 17.07
N VAL A 357 -12.07 -26.33 16.39
CA VAL A 357 -12.40 -26.16 14.97
C VAL A 357 -13.14 -24.84 14.71
N LEU A 358 -14.04 -24.44 15.61
CA LEU A 358 -14.77 -23.16 15.58
C LEU A 358 -13.93 -21.97 16.08
N ARG A 359 -12.77 -22.18 16.70
CA ARG A 359 -11.87 -21.08 17.11
C ARG A 359 -10.92 -20.68 15.97
N THR A 360 -10.72 -21.56 15.01
CA THR A 360 -10.01 -21.29 13.76
C THR A 360 -10.93 -21.63 12.59
N TRP A 361 -11.91 -20.78 12.27
CA TRP A 361 -12.78 -20.97 11.10
C TRP A 361 -11.99 -20.97 9.77
N ALA A 362 -10.72 -20.57 9.77
CA ALA A 362 -9.86 -20.43 8.60
C ALA A 362 -9.83 -21.64 7.64
N PRO A 363 -9.71 -22.91 8.09
CA PRO A 363 -9.68 -24.05 7.18
C PRO A 363 -11.05 -24.32 6.54
N VAL A 364 -12.13 -24.11 7.31
CA VAL A 364 -13.51 -24.31 6.84
C VAL A 364 -13.92 -23.19 5.89
N THR A 365 -13.52 -21.94 6.15
CA THR A 365 -13.74 -20.82 5.25
C THR A 365 -12.89 -20.93 3.99
N LEU A 366 -11.64 -21.41 4.07
CA LEU A 366 -10.83 -21.73 2.89
C LEU A 366 -11.48 -22.84 2.05
N LEU A 367 -11.98 -23.90 2.70
CA LEU A 367 -12.62 -25.00 2.00
C LEU A 367 -13.94 -24.55 1.34
N LEU A 368 -14.75 -23.75 2.04
CA LEU A 368 -15.96 -23.13 1.46
C LEU A 368 -15.63 -22.15 0.34
N TYR A 369 -14.55 -21.36 0.48
CA TYR A 369 -14.06 -20.48 -0.57
C TYR A 369 -13.70 -21.30 -1.82
N PHE A 370 -12.94 -22.39 -1.70
CA PHE A 370 -12.63 -23.23 -2.87
C PHE A 370 -13.87 -23.93 -3.43
N VAL A 371 -14.77 -24.46 -2.61
CA VAL A 371 -15.95 -25.19 -3.08
C VAL A 371 -16.99 -24.26 -3.73
N ILE A 372 -17.10 -23.01 -3.30
CA ILE A 372 -18.09 -22.06 -3.83
C ILE A 372 -17.48 -21.15 -4.89
N ILE A 373 -16.31 -20.56 -4.62
CA ILE A 373 -15.69 -19.59 -5.53
C ILE A 373 -15.01 -20.30 -6.71
N ALA A 374 -14.44 -21.50 -6.56
CA ALA A 374 -13.81 -22.15 -7.72
C ALA A 374 -14.81 -22.52 -8.83
N PRO A 375 -16.02 -23.03 -8.57
CA PRO A 375 -17.04 -23.22 -9.60
C PRO A 375 -17.50 -21.90 -10.24
N ILE A 376 -17.72 -20.85 -9.43
CA ILE A 376 -18.11 -19.53 -9.93
C ILE A 376 -17.02 -18.95 -10.82
N ALA A 377 -15.76 -19.01 -10.38
CA ALA A 377 -14.61 -18.59 -11.15
C ALA A 377 -14.47 -19.40 -12.44
N LYS A 378 -14.67 -20.72 -12.38
CA LYS A 378 -14.64 -21.59 -13.57
C LYS A 378 -15.71 -21.21 -14.58
N LEU A 379 -16.94 -20.91 -14.13
CA LEU A 379 -18.01 -20.43 -14.99
C LEU A 379 -17.68 -19.07 -15.59
N PHE A 380 -17.20 -18.13 -14.78
CA PHE A 380 -16.81 -16.80 -15.22
C PHE A 380 -15.66 -16.82 -16.24
N PHE A 381 -14.59 -17.55 -15.96
CA PHE A 381 -13.45 -17.69 -16.89
C PHE A 381 -13.83 -18.50 -18.13
N GLY A 382 -14.73 -19.47 -18.02
CA GLY A 382 -15.32 -20.16 -19.17
C GLY A 382 -16.06 -19.19 -20.09
N TRP A 383 -16.92 -18.35 -19.51
CA TRP A 383 -17.63 -17.31 -20.25
C TRP A 383 -16.67 -16.29 -20.90
N MET A 384 -15.65 -15.82 -20.17
CA MET A 384 -14.64 -14.92 -20.76
C MET A 384 -13.85 -15.58 -21.90
N LYS A 385 -13.50 -16.86 -21.77
CA LYS A 385 -12.84 -17.63 -22.84
C LYS A 385 -13.73 -17.71 -24.08
N ASP A 386 -15.01 -18.06 -23.90
CA ASP A 386 -15.94 -18.20 -25.01
C ASP A 386 -16.24 -16.85 -25.67
N LEU A 387 -16.33 -15.77 -24.88
CA LEU A 387 -16.44 -14.40 -25.37
C LEU A 387 -15.18 -13.98 -26.15
N SER A 388 -13.99 -14.32 -25.65
CA SER A 388 -12.73 -14.05 -26.35
C SER A 388 -12.65 -14.79 -27.68
N ILE A 389 -13.04 -16.08 -27.72
CA ILE A 389 -13.14 -16.85 -28.97
C ILE A 389 -14.16 -16.22 -29.91
N TYR A 390 -15.31 -15.81 -29.41
CA TYR A 390 -16.35 -15.17 -30.20
C TYR A 390 -15.87 -13.87 -30.85
N ILE A 391 -15.16 -13.02 -30.10
CA ILE A 391 -14.63 -11.72 -30.57
C ILE A 391 -13.48 -11.91 -31.56
N THR A 392 -12.66 -12.96 -31.39
CA THR A 392 -11.49 -13.23 -32.26
C THR A 392 -11.81 -14.06 -33.49
N ASP A 393 -13.00 -14.67 -33.59
CA ASP A 393 -13.45 -15.33 -34.81
C ASP A 393 -13.64 -14.29 -35.94
N PRO A 394 -12.96 -14.45 -37.09
CA PRO A 394 -13.08 -13.55 -38.24
C PRO A 394 -14.54 -13.31 -38.68
N ARG A 395 -15.43 -14.28 -38.48
CA ARG A 395 -16.86 -14.18 -38.83
C ARG A 395 -17.63 -13.17 -37.99
N ASN A 396 -17.15 -12.84 -36.80
CA ASN A 396 -17.82 -11.95 -35.84
C ASN A 396 -17.13 -10.59 -35.68
N THR A 397 -16.04 -10.35 -36.43
CA THR A 397 -15.25 -9.12 -36.37
C THR A 397 -16.07 -7.85 -36.58
N ASN A 398 -17.07 -7.86 -37.46
CA ASN A 398 -17.94 -6.70 -37.65
C ASN A 398 -18.76 -6.36 -36.38
N ALA A 399 -19.30 -7.35 -35.68
CA ALA A 399 -20.05 -7.12 -34.45
C ALA A 399 -19.11 -6.68 -33.30
N ALA A 400 -17.91 -7.26 -33.23
CA ALA A 400 -16.88 -6.84 -32.27
C ALA A 400 -16.42 -5.40 -32.51
N ASN A 401 -16.20 -5.01 -33.76
CA ASN A 401 -15.80 -3.65 -34.13
C ASN A 401 -16.87 -2.63 -33.76
N VAL A 402 -18.15 -2.91 -34.01
CA VAL A 402 -19.27 -2.03 -33.60
C VAL A 402 -19.33 -1.88 -32.07
N PHE A 403 -19.11 -2.95 -31.32
CA PHE A 403 -19.07 -2.90 -29.86
C PHE A 403 -17.89 -2.04 -29.36
N VAL A 404 -16.70 -2.20 -29.93
CA VAL A 404 -15.52 -1.39 -29.60
C VAL A 404 -15.69 0.07 -30.00
N GLU A 405 -16.34 0.34 -31.12
CA GLU A 405 -16.64 1.68 -31.60
C GLU A 405 -17.61 2.41 -30.66
N SER A 406 -18.54 1.68 -30.03
CA SER A 406 -19.45 2.22 -28.99
C SER A 406 -18.80 2.45 -27.61
N LEU A 407 -17.55 2.01 -27.42
CA LEU A 407 -16.78 2.19 -26.18
C LEU A 407 -15.80 3.38 -26.24
N LYS A 408 -15.60 3.97 -27.42
CA LYS A 408 -14.91 5.27 -27.59
C LYS A 408 -15.88 6.41 -27.36
#